data_AF-A0A2V8R9M1-F1
#
_entry.id   AF-A0A2V8R9M1-F1
#
_cell.length_a   1.000
_cell.length_b   1.000
_cell.length_c   1.000
_cell.angle_alpha   90.00
_cell.angle_beta   90.00
_cell.angle_gamma   90.00
#
_symmetry.space_group_name_H-M   'P 1'
#
loop_
_entity.id
_entity.type
_entity.pdbx_description
1 polymer ?
#
loop_
_entity_poly.entity_id
_entity_poly.type
_entity_poly.pdbx_seq_one_letter_code
_entity_poly.pdbx_strand_id
1 'polypeptide(L)'
;MAGENKTAVGETRRRPWWRLSLTGWILVGLLAGGVLGYVRPDWGNAVFFLRDIFLNLIKSVIAPLVFSTLVVGIAGGGDLKKVGRMGVKALVYFEVVTTVALFIGLGVVNLTKPGVGVSLTATGGAAVQQIQQTQPQTLVQTLVHIFPASVVDAMVRGDVLQIVAFSVLFAMAVSAMGERGRPILRACESLSQIMFRFTGYVMLFAPVGVGAAMAHTVATQGLSVLKNLGLLIGSLYLALAVFVVVVFGAVILLARVPARKFFEAVREPAAIAFATTSSESALPKAMEAMERLGVPPRIVGFVIPTGYSFNLDGTTLYLAMASVFVAQAAEGSGVPHMGFGQQVVMMLTLMLTSKGVAGVPRSALVILLATLGTFLPNNIGPLGVAVIFGVDELMDMGRTCVNVVGNCLATVVVARWEGEFDDRRARAFGTPEEVALDLKEGEPAFAEAARLGD
;
A
#
# COMPACT_ATOMS: atom_id res chain seq x y z
N MET A 1 44.15 34.11 -18.67
CA MET A 1 43.49 33.87 -19.96
C MET A 1 43.59 32.38 -20.22
N ALA A 2 42.60 31.55 -20.47
CA ALA A 2 41.13 31.56 -20.59
C ALA A 2 40.78 30.06 -20.48
N GLY A 3 39.62 29.56 -20.10
CA GLY A 3 38.34 30.10 -19.68
C GLY A 3 37.59 28.93 -19.04
N GLU A 4 36.72 29.26 -18.09
CA GLU A 4 35.83 28.34 -17.40
C GLU A 4 35.01 27.51 -18.39
N ASN A 5 35.16 26.20 -18.35
CA ASN A 5 34.23 25.30 -19.02
C ASN A 5 32.99 25.17 -18.12
N LYS A 6 32.10 26.17 -18.21
CA LYS A 6 30.74 26.09 -17.65
C LYS A 6 30.07 24.87 -18.25
N THR A 7 29.92 23.84 -17.43
CA THR A 7 29.11 22.66 -17.73
C THR A 7 27.75 23.14 -18.20
N ALA A 8 27.43 22.81 -19.45
CA ALA A 8 26.14 23.08 -20.05
C ALA A 8 25.05 22.46 -19.14
N VAL A 9 24.31 23.34 -18.47
CA VAL A 9 23.03 23.01 -17.84
C VAL A 9 22.14 22.53 -18.97
N GLY A 10 22.04 21.20 -19.14
CA GLY A 10 21.27 20.58 -20.20
C GLY A 10 19.84 21.08 -20.16
N GLU A 11 19.41 21.69 -21.27
CA GLU A 11 18.06 22.19 -21.47
C GLU A 11 17.03 21.10 -21.10
N THR A 12 16.15 21.42 -20.15
CA THR A 12 14.97 20.60 -19.84
C THR A 12 14.02 20.65 -21.02
N ARG A 13 14.22 19.76 -22.00
CA ARG A 13 13.34 19.60 -23.15
C ARG A 13 11.96 19.19 -22.63
N ARG A 14 11.04 20.16 -22.50
CA ARG A 14 9.64 19.90 -22.12
C ARG A 14 9.10 18.77 -22.99
N ARG A 15 8.57 17.72 -22.35
CA ARG A 15 7.99 16.60 -23.07
C ARG A 15 6.89 17.12 -24.01
N PRO A 16 6.87 16.69 -25.28
CA PRO A 16 5.79 17.07 -26.19
C PRO A 16 4.44 16.61 -25.62
N TRP A 17 3.39 17.40 -25.82
CA TRP A 17 2.05 17.13 -25.26
C TRP A 17 1.42 15.79 -25.70
N TRP A 18 1.96 15.16 -26.76
CA TRP A 18 1.57 13.84 -27.24
C TRP A 18 2.31 12.66 -26.60
N ARG A 19 3.34 12.89 -25.76
CA ARG A 19 4.02 11.82 -25.01
C ARG A 19 3.42 11.70 -23.61
N LEU A 20 2.55 10.70 -23.42
CA LEU A 20 1.97 10.36 -22.12
C LEU A 20 3.08 10.09 -21.08
N SER A 21 2.86 10.55 -19.84
CA SER A 21 3.67 10.14 -18.69
C SER A 21 3.46 8.65 -18.41
N LEU A 22 4.32 8.05 -17.59
CA LEU A 22 4.15 6.64 -17.21
C LEU A 22 2.79 6.41 -16.54
N THR A 23 2.36 7.33 -15.66
CA THR A 23 1.01 7.33 -15.09
C THR A 23 -0.08 7.31 -16.16
N GLY A 24 0.08 8.11 -17.23
CA GLY A 24 -0.86 8.14 -18.35
C GLY A 24 -0.93 6.79 -19.08
N TRP A 25 0.21 6.14 -19.30
CA TRP A 25 0.26 4.80 -19.89
C TRP A 25 -0.36 3.73 -18.98
N ILE A 26 -0.16 3.82 -17.67
CA ILE A 26 -0.81 2.92 -16.70
C ILE A 26 -2.34 3.05 -16.79
N LEU A 27 -2.88 4.27 -16.87
CA LEU A 27 -4.32 4.50 -17.04
C LEU A 27 -4.84 3.98 -18.38
N VAL A 28 -4.07 4.14 -19.46
CA VAL A 28 -4.42 3.56 -20.76
C VAL A 28 -4.42 2.03 -20.69
N GLY A 29 -3.41 1.43 -20.06
CA GLY A 29 -3.32 -0.01 -19.83
C GLY A 29 -4.51 -0.53 -19.02
N LEU A 30 -4.87 0.17 -17.95
CA LEU A 30 -6.04 -0.11 -17.11
C LEU A 30 -7.33 -0.16 -17.96
N LEU A 31 -7.59 0.90 -18.74
CA LEU A 31 -8.79 0.99 -19.58
C LEU A 31 -8.80 -0.07 -20.69
N ALA A 32 -7.67 -0.24 -21.39
CA ALA A 32 -7.53 -1.22 -22.46
C ALA A 32 -7.72 -2.65 -21.93
N GLY A 33 -7.15 -2.94 -20.76
CA GLY A 33 -7.34 -4.20 -20.04
C GLY A 33 -8.80 -4.45 -19.71
N GLY A 34 -9.48 -3.46 -19.11
CA GLY A 34 -10.90 -3.58 -18.78
C GLY A 34 -11.78 -3.84 -20.01
N VAL A 35 -11.52 -3.15 -21.12
CA VAL A 35 -12.22 -3.39 -22.39
C VAL A 35 -11.94 -4.79 -22.94
N LEU A 36 -10.68 -5.24 -22.91
CA LEU A 36 -10.31 -6.60 -23.35
C LEU A 36 -11.02 -7.68 -22.52
N GLY A 37 -11.01 -7.53 -21.19
CA GLY A 37 -11.69 -8.44 -20.28
C GLY A 37 -13.20 -8.50 -20.51
N TYR A 38 -13.82 -7.38 -20.87
CA TYR A 38 -15.24 -7.31 -21.17
C TYR A 38 -15.59 -7.94 -22.53
N VAL A 39 -14.86 -7.59 -23.59
CA VAL A 39 -15.19 -7.99 -24.97
C VAL A 39 -14.74 -9.43 -25.27
N ARG A 40 -13.61 -9.87 -24.70
CA ARG A 40 -13.06 -11.22 -24.87
C ARG A 40 -12.61 -11.80 -23.52
N PRO A 41 -13.55 -12.27 -22.67
CA PRO A 41 -13.22 -12.82 -21.35
C PRO A 41 -12.17 -13.95 -21.38
N ASP A 42 -12.21 -14.83 -22.40
CA ASP A 42 -11.21 -15.89 -22.58
C ASP A 42 -9.78 -15.33 -22.63
N TRP A 43 -9.60 -14.24 -23.40
CA TRP A 43 -8.32 -13.56 -23.53
C TRP A 43 -7.97 -12.77 -22.28
N GLY A 44 -8.95 -12.12 -21.65
CA GLY A 44 -8.74 -11.37 -20.41
C GLY A 44 -8.18 -12.25 -19.28
N ASN A 45 -8.61 -13.50 -19.20
CA ASN A 45 -8.02 -14.46 -18.27
C ASN A 45 -6.65 -15.01 -18.76
N ALA A 46 -6.51 -15.29 -20.06
CA ALA A 46 -5.27 -15.85 -20.61
C ALA A 46 -4.05 -14.92 -20.47
N VAL A 47 -4.24 -13.60 -20.41
CA VAL A 47 -3.15 -12.63 -20.23
C VAL A 47 -2.72 -12.44 -18.77
N PHE A 48 -3.38 -13.08 -17.80
CA PHE A 48 -3.16 -12.85 -16.37
C PHE A 48 -1.70 -13.09 -15.93
N PHE A 49 -0.98 -14.03 -16.57
CA PHE A 49 0.43 -14.29 -16.27
C PHE A 49 1.33 -13.05 -16.42
N LEU A 50 0.95 -12.07 -17.26
CA LEU A 50 1.69 -10.81 -17.40
C LEU A 50 1.67 -9.98 -16.12
N ARG A 51 0.56 -10.04 -15.35
CA ARG A 51 0.52 -9.48 -13.99
C ARG A 51 1.53 -10.17 -13.10
N ASP A 52 1.58 -11.49 -13.12
CA ASP A 52 2.48 -12.26 -12.26
C ASP A 52 3.95 -11.95 -12.54
N ILE A 53 4.31 -11.82 -13.83
CA ILE A 53 5.64 -11.34 -14.23
C ILE A 53 5.90 -9.96 -13.63
N PHE A 54 4.97 -9.01 -13.78
CA PHE A 54 5.13 -7.66 -13.24
C PHE A 54 5.31 -7.66 -11.71
N LEU A 55 4.46 -8.39 -10.98
CA LEU A 55 4.55 -8.47 -9.52
C LEU A 55 5.86 -9.13 -9.06
N ASN A 56 6.32 -10.17 -9.74
CA ASN A 56 7.59 -10.83 -9.40
C ASN A 56 8.79 -9.89 -9.63
N LEU A 57 8.77 -9.10 -10.70
CA LEU A 57 9.79 -8.08 -10.94
C LEU A 57 9.80 -7.04 -9.83
N ILE A 58 8.64 -6.55 -9.38
CA ILE A 58 8.60 -5.60 -8.25
C ILE A 58 9.07 -6.24 -6.95
N LYS A 59 8.61 -7.45 -6.63
CA LYS A 59 9.04 -8.18 -5.42
C LYS A 59 10.57 -8.34 -5.35
N SER A 60 11.22 -8.54 -6.49
CA SER A 60 12.68 -8.64 -6.56
C SER A 60 13.41 -7.34 -6.17
N VAL A 61 12.75 -6.18 -6.29
CA VAL A 61 13.30 -4.86 -5.96
C VAL A 61 13.12 -4.51 -4.47
N ILE A 62 12.02 -4.96 -3.85
CA ILE A 62 11.61 -4.53 -2.50
C ILE A 62 12.70 -4.80 -1.46
N ALA A 63 13.18 -6.04 -1.37
CA ALA A 63 14.09 -6.43 -0.29
C ALA A 63 15.43 -5.67 -0.32
N PRO A 64 16.17 -5.60 -1.45
CA PRO A 64 17.38 -4.79 -1.54
C PRO A 64 17.13 -3.30 -1.31
N LEU A 65 16.02 -2.76 -1.82
CA LEU A 65 15.68 -1.34 -1.70
C LEU A 65 15.39 -0.96 -0.24
N VAL A 66 14.51 -1.70 0.45
CA VAL A 66 14.16 -1.44 1.85
C VAL A 66 15.39 -1.57 2.74
N PHE A 67 16.17 -2.64 2.56
CA PHE A 67 17.41 -2.85 3.33
C PHE A 67 18.40 -1.71 3.15
N SER A 68 18.76 -1.39 1.91
CA SER A 68 19.73 -0.32 1.62
C SER A 68 19.25 1.04 2.13
N THR A 69 18.00 1.41 1.88
CA THR A 69 17.42 2.71 2.29
C THR A 69 17.42 2.87 3.81
N LEU A 70 17.07 1.81 4.56
CA LEU A 70 17.11 1.85 6.02
C LEU A 70 18.53 1.95 6.57
N VAL A 71 19.47 1.17 6.01
CA VAL A 71 20.87 1.24 6.44
C VAL A 71 21.44 2.63 6.20
N VAL A 72 21.21 3.22 5.02
CA VAL A 72 21.62 4.58 4.69
C VAL A 72 20.97 5.59 5.62
N GLY A 73 19.66 5.50 5.80
CA GLY A 73 18.90 6.45 6.60
C GLY A 73 19.29 6.45 8.08
N ILE A 74 19.53 5.28 8.67
CA ILE A 74 19.84 5.14 10.10
C ILE A 74 21.33 5.35 10.37
N ALA A 75 22.20 4.64 9.65
CA ALA A 75 23.64 4.70 9.91
C ALA A 75 24.30 5.97 9.37
N GLY A 76 23.75 6.63 8.35
CA GLY A 76 24.24 7.92 7.85
C GLY A 76 23.89 9.11 8.75
N GLY A 77 22.83 9.00 9.56
CA GLY A 77 22.31 10.08 10.42
C GLY A 77 22.74 10.04 11.89
N GLY A 78 23.26 8.90 12.38
CA GLY A 78 23.93 8.78 13.68
C GLY A 78 23.06 8.89 14.96
N ASP A 79 21.73 8.97 14.86
CA ASP A 79 20.86 9.15 16.04
C ASP A 79 19.77 8.08 16.16
N LEU A 80 20.13 7.00 16.85
CA LEU A 80 19.22 5.90 17.21
C LEU A 80 17.99 6.35 18.00
N LYS A 81 18.12 7.38 18.86
CA LYS A 81 17.00 7.85 19.67
C LYS A 81 15.91 8.47 18.79
N LYS A 82 16.30 9.11 17.69
CA LYS A 82 15.35 9.61 16.69
C LYS A 82 14.57 8.47 16.05
N VAL A 83 15.21 7.35 15.69
CA VAL A 83 14.53 6.20 15.06
C VAL A 83 13.42 5.65 15.94
N GLY A 84 13.69 5.40 17.22
CA GLY A 84 12.68 4.94 18.16
C GLY A 84 11.52 5.93 18.33
N ARG A 85 11.82 7.23 18.45
CA ARG A 85 10.80 8.29 18.56
C ARG A 85 9.93 8.38 17.31
N MET A 86 10.53 8.32 16.12
CA MET A 86 9.82 8.31 14.84
C MET A 86 8.90 7.11 14.73
N GLY A 87 9.37 5.92 15.16
CA GLY A 87 8.56 4.71 15.15
C GLY A 87 7.34 4.79 16.06
N VAL A 88 7.51 5.32 17.28
CA VAL A 88 6.36 5.54 18.18
C VAL A 88 5.37 6.54 17.58
N LYS A 89 5.84 7.64 17.00
CA LYS A 89 4.97 8.62 16.32
C LYS A 89 4.20 7.99 15.15
N ALA A 90 4.87 7.18 14.34
CA ALA A 90 4.24 6.47 13.23
C ALA A 90 3.16 5.50 13.73
N LEU A 91 3.46 4.65 14.73
CA LEU A 91 2.49 3.71 15.30
C LEU A 91 1.27 4.42 15.91
N VAL A 92 1.48 5.54 16.62
CA VAL A 92 0.38 6.35 17.16
C VAL A 92 -0.48 6.92 16.03
N TYR A 93 0.15 7.45 14.97
CA TYR A 93 -0.59 7.93 13.79
C TYR A 93 -1.40 6.81 13.16
N PHE A 94 -0.78 5.65 12.90
CA PHE A 94 -1.44 4.49 12.30
C PHE A 94 -2.64 4.06 13.12
N GLU A 95 -2.48 4.01 14.44
CA GLU A 95 -3.55 3.59 15.33
C GLU A 95 -4.74 4.54 15.31
N VAL A 96 -4.48 5.84 15.39
CA VAL A 96 -5.55 6.85 15.38
C VAL A 96 -6.29 6.83 14.05
N VAL A 97 -5.58 6.80 12.92
CA VAL A 97 -6.19 6.90 11.59
C VAL A 97 -6.97 5.63 11.24
N THR A 98 -6.41 4.45 11.50
CA THR A 98 -7.11 3.16 11.29
C THR A 98 -8.34 3.01 12.19
N THR A 99 -8.29 3.48 13.44
CA THR A 99 -9.46 3.49 14.34
C THR A 99 -10.59 4.33 13.75
N VAL A 100 -10.28 5.52 13.22
CA VAL A 100 -11.29 6.38 12.58
C VAL A 100 -11.83 5.73 11.30
N ALA A 101 -10.97 5.09 10.50
CA ALA A 101 -11.37 4.35 9.30
C ALA A 101 -12.40 3.26 9.62
N LEU A 102 -12.17 2.56 10.74
CA LEU A 102 -13.03 1.52 11.26
C LEU A 102 -14.43 2.04 11.60
N PHE A 103 -14.51 3.14 12.35
CA PHE A 103 -15.79 3.75 12.70
C PHE A 103 -16.54 4.31 11.48
N ILE A 104 -15.84 4.82 10.48
CA ILE A 104 -16.45 5.25 9.21
C ILE A 104 -17.04 4.03 8.48
N GLY A 105 -16.30 2.94 8.38
CA GLY A 105 -16.80 1.67 7.81
C GLY A 105 -18.06 1.18 8.54
N LEU A 106 -18.01 1.15 9.87
CA LEU A 106 -19.14 0.78 10.72
C LEU A 106 -20.35 1.70 10.52
N GLY A 107 -20.14 3.01 10.41
CA GLY A 107 -21.22 3.98 10.18
C GLY A 107 -21.87 3.79 8.80
N VAL A 108 -21.07 3.67 7.75
CA VAL A 108 -21.58 3.53 6.38
C VAL A 108 -22.33 2.22 6.20
N VAL A 109 -21.82 1.08 6.71
CA VAL A 109 -22.50 -0.21 6.56
C VAL A 109 -23.82 -0.28 7.35
N ASN A 110 -23.91 0.38 8.51
CA ASN A 110 -25.17 0.46 9.26
C ASN A 110 -26.20 1.40 8.60
N LEU A 111 -25.74 2.42 7.86
CA LEU A 111 -26.61 3.32 7.11
C LEU A 111 -27.13 2.67 5.81
N THR A 112 -26.23 2.07 5.05
CA THR A 112 -26.52 1.50 3.72
C THR A 112 -27.13 0.10 3.78
N LYS A 113 -26.87 -0.63 4.87
CA LYS A 113 -27.37 -1.99 5.15
C LYS A 113 -27.21 -2.96 3.98
N PRO A 114 -26.01 -3.10 3.39
CA PRO A 114 -25.81 -3.84 2.16
C PRO A 114 -26.07 -5.34 2.28
N GLY A 115 -26.08 -5.91 3.51
CA GLY A 115 -26.33 -7.33 3.73
C GLY A 115 -27.82 -7.69 3.85
N VAL A 116 -28.70 -6.72 4.03
CA VAL A 116 -30.14 -6.99 4.16
C VAL A 116 -30.71 -7.48 2.82
N GLY A 117 -31.38 -8.62 2.84
CA GLY A 117 -31.95 -9.25 1.64
C GLY A 117 -30.96 -10.11 0.84
N VAL A 118 -29.72 -10.26 1.31
CA VAL A 118 -28.74 -11.19 0.73
C VAL A 118 -28.97 -12.59 1.29
N SER A 119 -29.14 -13.58 0.41
CA SER A 119 -29.21 -14.99 0.81
C SER A 119 -27.82 -15.60 0.91
N LEU A 120 -27.48 -16.15 2.07
CA LEU A 120 -26.23 -16.89 2.30
C LEU A 120 -26.34 -18.32 1.76
N THR A 121 -26.28 -18.51 0.45
CA THR A 121 -26.28 -19.84 -0.19
C THR A 121 -24.85 -20.32 -0.46
N ALA A 122 -24.57 -21.59 -0.15
CA ALA A 122 -23.26 -22.22 -0.32
C ALA A 122 -22.84 -22.32 -1.79
N THR A 123 -22.19 -21.28 -2.31
CA THR A 123 -21.50 -21.31 -3.60
C THR A 123 -20.06 -20.89 -3.34
N GLY A 124 -19.09 -21.80 -3.52
CA GLY A 124 -17.65 -21.49 -3.33
C GLY A 124 -16.88 -22.29 -2.25
N GLY A 125 -17.39 -23.46 -1.83
CA GLY A 125 -16.81 -24.25 -0.72
C GLY A 125 -15.29 -24.53 -0.81
N ALA A 126 -14.74 -24.71 -2.01
CA ALA A 126 -13.32 -25.03 -2.18
C ALA A 126 -12.37 -23.87 -1.83
N ALA A 127 -12.72 -22.62 -2.18
CA ALA A 127 -11.89 -21.45 -1.87
C ALA A 127 -11.92 -21.12 -0.37
N VAL A 128 -13.09 -21.28 0.27
CA VAL A 128 -13.24 -21.04 1.71
C VAL A 128 -12.55 -22.12 2.55
N GLN A 129 -12.49 -23.37 2.08
CA GLN A 129 -11.73 -24.43 2.74
C GLN A 129 -10.22 -24.11 2.82
N GLN A 130 -9.63 -23.49 1.79
CA GLN A 130 -8.24 -23.05 1.83
C GLN A 130 -8.01 -21.91 2.84
N ILE A 131 -8.96 -20.97 2.94
CA ILE A 131 -8.91 -19.87 3.90
C ILE A 131 -9.01 -20.42 5.34
N GLN A 132 -9.86 -21.43 5.58
CA GLN A 132 -10.01 -22.08 6.90
C GLN A 132 -8.74 -22.78 7.39
N GLN A 133 -7.88 -23.23 6.49
CA GLN A 133 -6.60 -23.86 6.86
C GLN A 133 -5.56 -22.84 7.35
N THR A 134 -5.77 -21.55 7.08
CA THR A 134 -4.86 -20.48 7.50
C THR A 134 -5.31 -19.93 8.85
N GLN A 135 -4.58 -20.24 9.92
CA GLN A 135 -4.90 -19.68 11.24
C GLN A 135 -4.40 -18.24 11.38
N PRO A 136 -5.20 -17.33 11.97
CA PRO A 136 -4.73 -16.01 12.34
C PRO A 136 -3.61 -16.13 13.38
N GLN A 137 -2.59 -15.28 13.26
CA GLN A 137 -1.49 -15.24 14.21
C GLN A 137 -1.97 -14.58 15.53
N THR A 138 -1.55 -15.14 16.66
CA THR A 138 -1.74 -14.51 17.98
C THR A 138 -0.80 -13.30 18.13
N LEU A 139 -1.11 -12.37 19.04
CA LEU A 139 -0.24 -11.22 19.31
C LEU A 139 1.21 -11.62 19.65
N VAL A 140 1.38 -12.67 20.45
CA VAL A 140 2.72 -13.18 20.80
C VAL A 140 3.44 -13.71 19.56
N GLN A 141 2.73 -14.45 18.70
CA GLN A 141 3.30 -14.93 17.44
C GLN A 141 3.66 -13.77 16.51
N THR A 142 2.82 -12.72 16.42
CA THR A 142 3.13 -11.51 15.65
C THR A 142 4.39 -10.82 16.19
N LEU A 143 4.54 -10.69 17.51
CA LEU A 143 5.75 -10.10 18.11
C LEU A 143 7.01 -10.92 17.83
N VAL A 144 6.93 -12.25 17.90
CA VAL A 144 8.04 -13.13 17.55
C VAL A 144 8.34 -13.05 16.05
N HIS A 145 7.31 -12.99 15.21
CA HIS A 145 7.41 -12.92 13.76
C HIS A 145 8.12 -11.66 13.25
N ILE A 146 8.12 -10.55 14.01
CA ILE A 146 8.91 -9.36 13.68
C ILE A 146 10.41 -9.70 13.53
N PHE A 147 10.92 -10.66 14.28
CA PHE A 147 12.33 -11.01 14.30
C PHE A 147 12.61 -12.25 13.44
N PRO A 148 13.22 -12.11 12.25
CA PRO A 148 13.49 -13.25 11.38
C PRO A 148 14.56 -14.18 11.97
N ALA A 149 14.31 -15.49 11.91
CA ALA A 149 15.34 -16.50 12.17
C ALA A 149 16.43 -16.51 11.08
N SER A 150 16.07 -16.14 9.85
CA SER A 150 16.97 -15.99 8.70
C SER A 150 16.54 -14.83 7.84
N VAL A 151 17.43 -13.85 7.64
CA VAL A 151 17.17 -12.71 6.75
C VAL A 151 16.98 -13.14 5.30
N VAL A 152 17.74 -14.14 4.84
CA VAL A 152 17.64 -14.65 3.47
C VAL A 152 16.26 -15.24 3.22
N ASP A 153 15.75 -15.99 4.19
CA ASP A 153 14.43 -16.61 4.14
C ASP A 153 13.31 -15.56 4.17
N ALA A 154 13.46 -14.50 4.98
CA ALA A 154 12.56 -13.35 4.97
C ALA A 154 12.52 -12.66 3.59
N MET A 155 13.68 -12.48 2.95
CA MET A 155 13.77 -11.91 1.60
C MET A 155 13.13 -12.81 0.54
N VAL A 156 13.32 -14.13 0.62
CA VAL A 156 12.70 -15.11 -0.30
C VAL A 156 11.18 -15.09 -0.18
N ARG A 157 10.65 -15.01 1.05
CA ARG A 157 9.21 -14.94 1.30
C ARG A 157 8.60 -13.57 1.03
N GLY A 158 9.42 -12.53 0.88
CA GLY A 158 8.95 -11.15 0.71
C GLY A 158 8.39 -10.56 2.01
N ASP A 159 8.86 -11.00 3.17
CA ASP A 159 8.40 -10.49 4.46
C ASP A 159 9.06 -9.14 4.77
N VAL A 160 8.38 -8.07 4.35
CA VAL A 160 8.86 -6.70 4.49
C VAL A 160 9.07 -6.32 5.96
N LEU A 161 8.22 -6.78 6.88
CA LEU A 161 8.32 -6.42 8.30
C LEU A 161 9.59 -7.01 8.93
N GLN A 162 9.88 -8.27 8.63
CA GLN A 162 11.12 -8.92 9.05
C GLN A 162 12.36 -8.24 8.45
N ILE A 163 12.31 -7.87 7.17
CA ILE A 163 13.39 -7.16 6.50
C ILE A 163 13.64 -5.82 7.19
N VAL A 164 12.59 -5.07 7.55
CA VAL A 164 12.71 -3.79 8.28
C VAL A 164 13.37 -4.00 9.64
N ALA A 165 12.88 -4.95 10.44
CA ALA A 165 13.40 -5.22 11.78
C ALA A 165 14.90 -5.59 11.74
N PHE A 166 15.27 -6.49 10.83
CA PHE A 166 16.68 -6.84 10.60
C PHE A 166 17.50 -5.62 10.15
N SER A 167 17.00 -4.85 9.19
CA SER A 167 17.73 -3.69 8.63
C SER A 167 17.99 -2.63 9.68
N VAL A 168 17.04 -2.38 10.59
CA VAL A 168 17.24 -1.48 11.73
C VAL A 168 18.37 -2.00 12.62
N LEU A 169 18.29 -3.25 13.09
CA LEU A 169 19.33 -3.87 13.93
C LEU A 169 20.71 -3.85 13.28
N PHE A 170 20.77 -4.18 12.00
CA PHE A 170 22.00 -4.16 11.21
C PHE A 170 22.56 -2.73 11.07
N ALA A 171 21.71 -1.74 10.77
CA ALA A 171 22.13 -0.35 10.66
C ALA A 171 22.67 0.20 11.99
N MET A 172 22.06 -0.20 13.12
CA MET A 172 22.59 0.14 14.46
C MET A 172 24.01 -0.41 14.65
N ALA A 173 24.26 -1.66 14.24
CA ALA A 173 25.60 -2.25 14.30
C ALA A 173 26.59 -1.54 13.35
N VAL A 174 26.19 -1.24 12.11
CA VAL A 174 27.03 -0.47 11.16
C VAL A 174 27.40 0.90 11.73
N SER A 175 26.44 1.61 12.34
CA SER A 175 26.69 2.90 12.99
C SER A 175 27.65 2.77 14.17
N ALA A 176 27.53 1.71 14.98
CA ALA A 176 28.40 1.47 16.13
C ALA A 176 29.85 1.16 15.73
N MET A 177 30.08 0.65 14.53
CA MET A 177 31.42 0.36 13.99
C MET A 177 32.20 1.61 13.55
N GLY A 178 31.55 2.79 13.50
CA GLY A 178 32.18 4.05 13.12
C GLY A 178 32.83 3.99 11.72
N GLU A 179 34.11 4.37 11.62
CA GLU A 179 34.87 4.36 10.35
C GLU A 179 34.86 3.00 9.64
N ARG A 180 34.87 1.89 10.40
CA ARG A 180 34.85 0.54 9.82
C ARG A 180 33.51 0.19 9.17
N GLY A 181 32.42 0.87 9.54
CA GLY A 181 31.10 0.72 8.93
C GLY A 181 30.94 1.50 7.62
N ARG A 182 31.79 2.50 7.35
CA ARG A 182 31.67 3.38 6.16
C ARG A 182 31.65 2.65 4.81
N PRO A 183 32.43 1.58 4.57
CA PRO A 183 32.37 0.85 3.30
C PRO A 183 30.98 0.24 3.05
N ILE A 184 30.34 -0.29 4.10
CA ILE A 184 28.99 -0.85 4.02
C ILE A 184 27.97 0.25 3.76
N LEU A 185 28.11 1.40 4.44
CA LEU A 185 27.24 2.54 4.22
C LEU A 185 27.28 3.01 2.75
N ARG A 186 28.49 3.23 2.19
CA ARG A 186 28.67 3.61 0.78
C ARG A 186 28.13 2.57 -0.20
N ALA A 187 28.30 1.30 0.10
CA ALA A 187 27.74 0.21 -0.70
C ALA A 187 26.21 0.25 -0.68
N CYS A 188 25.60 0.54 0.47
CA CYS A 188 24.15 0.69 0.60
C CYS A 188 23.63 1.96 -0.10
N GLU A 189 24.35 3.09 -0.04
CA GLU A 189 24.02 4.32 -0.79
C GLU A 189 23.99 4.04 -2.31
N SER A 190 25.02 3.35 -2.81
CA SER A 190 25.05 2.97 -4.22
C SER A 190 23.92 1.98 -4.56
N LEU A 191 23.67 1.00 -3.68
CA LEU A 191 22.63 0.01 -3.88
C LEU A 191 21.23 0.63 -3.92
N SER A 192 20.91 1.57 -3.03
CA SER A 192 19.58 2.23 -3.03
C SER A 192 19.36 3.01 -4.33
N GLN A 193 20.35 3.80 -4.78
CA GLN A 193 20.26 4.52 -6.05
C GLN A 193 20.11 3.57 -7.25
N ILE A 194 20.85 2.46 -7.27
CA ILE A 194 20.71 1.43 -8.31
C ILE A 194 19.31 0.80 -8.26
N MET A 195 18.76 0.54 -7.08
CA MET A 195 17.42 -0.03 -6.93
C MET A 195 16.31 0.95 -7.33
N PHE A 196 16.45 2.25 -7.06
CA PHE A 196 15.54 3.27 -7.61
C PHE A 196 15.61 3.28 -9.14
N ARG A 197 16.81 3.19 -9.71
CA ARG A 197 16.96 3.12 -11.17
C ARG A 197 16.36 1.83 -11.76
N PHE A 198 16.57 0.70 -11.10
CA PHE A 198 16.01 -0.59 -11.51
C PHE A 198 14.48 -0.57 -11.41
N THR A 199 13.92 0.05 -10.38
CA THR A 199 12.48 0.31 -10.27
C THR A 199 11.98 1.00 -11.54
N GLY A 200 12.67 2.04 -12.01
CA GLY A 200 12.33 2.72 -13.26
C GLY A 200 12.23 1.80 -14.48
N TYR A 201 13.14 0.82 -14.62
CA TYR A 201 13.09 -0.15 -15.71
C TYR A 201 11.91 -1.11 -15.60
N VAL A 202 11.66 -1.66 -14.40
CA VAL A 202 10.50 -2.54 -14.16
C VAL A 202 9.20 -1.79 -14.45
N MET A 203 9.14 -0.52 -14.09
CA MET A 203 7.96 0.32 -14.26
C MET A 203 7.58 0.57 -15.72
N LEU A 204 8.50 0.46 -16.68
CA LEU A 204 8.16 0.49 -18.11
C LEU A 204 7.19 -0.64 -18.52
N PHE A 205 7.18 -1.75 -17.77
CA PHE A 205 6.27 -2.87 -17.97
C PHE A 205 4.95 -2.72 -17.20
N ALA A 206 4.84 -1.73 -16.29
CA ALA A 206 3.66 -1.52 -15.47
C ALA A 206 2.35 -1.38 -16.27
N PRO A 207 2.28 -0.64 -17.40
CA PRO A 207 1.05 -0.55 -18.19
C PRO A 207 0.52 -1.91 -18.67
N VAL A 208 1.43 -2.83 -19.01
CA VAL A 208 1.09 -4.19 -19.47
C VAL A 208 0.61 -5.04 -18.31
N GLY A 209 1.34 -5.04 -17.18
CA GLY A 209 0.96 -5.78 -15.98
C GLY A 209 -0.38 -5.32 -15.40
N VAL A 210 -0.59 -4.00 -15.30
CA VAL A 210 -1.83 -3.36 -14.86
C VAL A 210 -2.99 -3.67 -15.80
N GLY A 211 -2.77 -3.57 -17.12
CA GLY A 211 -3.80 -3.93 -18.09
C GLY A 211 -4.19 -5.41 -18.02
N ALA A 212 -3.22 -6.31 -17.85
CA ALA A 212 -3.49 -7.73 -17.69
C ALA A 212 -4.27 -8.04 -16.39
N ALA A 213 -3.93 -7.38 -15.28
CA ALA A 213 -4.67 -7.50 -14.03
C ALA A 213 -6.13 -7.07 -14.21
N MET A 214 -6.36 -5.89 -14.80
CA MET A 214 -7.71 -5.40 -15.04
C MET A 214 -8.49 -6.29 -16.00
N ALA A 215 -7.85 -6.79 -17.06
CA ALA A 215 -8.48 -7.69 -18.01
C ALA A 215 -8.98 -8.97 -17.34
N HIS A 216 -8.18 -9.56 -16.45
CA HIS A 216 -8.57 -10.72 -15.67
C HIS A 216 -9.72 -10.41 -14.71
N THR A 217 -9.64 -9.29 -13.98
CA THR A 217 -10.70 -8.86 -13.05
C THR A 217 -12.04 -8.69 -13.76
N VAL A 218 -12.08 -8.02 -14.91
CA VAL A 218 -13.33 -7.84 -15.66
C VAL A 218 -13.81 -9.15 -16.29
N ALA A 219 -12.89 -9.99 -16.80
CA ALA A 219 -13.23 -11.27 -17.42
C ALA A 219 -13.81 -12.30 -16.45
N THR A 220 -13.29 -12.35 -15.20
CA THR A 220 -13.67 -13.36 -14.21
C THR A 220 -14.89 -12.97 -13.39
N GLN A 221 -15.00 -11.69 -13.02
CA GLN A 221 -16.08 -11.23 -12.15
C GLN A 221 -17.37 -10.93 -12.93
N GLY A 222 -17.26 -10.54 -14.21
CA GLY A 222 -18.39 -10.23 -15.07
C GLY A 222 -19.26 -9.05 -14.57
N LEU A 223 -20.19 -8.58 -15.40
CA LEU A 223 -21.11 -7.49 -15.03
C LEU A 223 -22.33 -7.97 -14.21
N SER A 224 -22.58 -9.28 -14.17
CA SER A 224 -23.72 -9.85 -13.45
C SER A 224 -23.52 -9.82 -11.93
N VAL A 225 -22.28 -9.98 -11.44
CA VAL A 225 -21.94 -9.92 -10.02
C VAL A 225 -22.15 -8.51 -9.44
N LEU A 226 -21.90 -7.46 -10.26
CA LEU A 226 -22.19 -6.07 -9.89
C LEU A 226 -23.68 -5.82 -9.58
N LYS A 227 -24.60 -6.62 -10.11
CA LYS A 227 -26.04 -6.39 -9.92
C LYS A 227 -26.52 -6.76 -8.51
N ASN A 228 -26.00 -7.86 -7.95
CA ASN A 228 -26.46 -8.39 -6.65
C ASN A 228 -25.63 -7.86 -5.46
N LEU A 229 -24.36 -7.52 -5.68
CA LEU A 229 -23.45 -7.01 -4.64
C LEU A 229 -22.99 -5.58 -4.91
N GLY A 230 -23.56 -4.91 -5.91
CA GLY A 230 -23.27 -3.51 -6.23
C GLY A 230 -23.54 -2.55 -5.08
N LEU A 231 -24.52 -2.85 -4.22
CA LEU A 231 -24.76 -2.06 -3.02
C LEU A 231 -23.59 -2.17 -2.02
N LEU A 232 -23.03 -3.36 -1.82
CA LEU A 232 -21.85 -3.55 -0.96
C LEU A 232 -20.62 -2.83 -1.53
N ILE A 233 -20.35 -3.01 -2.83
CA ILE A 233 -19.24 -2.35 -3.53
C ILE A 233 -19.41 -0.82 -3.46
N GLY A 234 -20.58 -0.31 -3.82
CA GLY A 234 -20.88 1.12 -3.79
C GLY A 234 -20.76 1.72 -2.40
N SER A 235 -21.21 0.99 -1.38
CA SER A 235 -21.06 1.41 0.03
C SER A 235 -19.60 1.46 0.45
N LEU A 236 -18.77 0.50 0.03
CA LEU A 236 -17.34 0.54 0.30
C LEU A 236 -16.68 1.75 -0.36
N TYR A 237 -16.91 1.97 -1.66
CA TYR A 237 -16.31 3.11 -2.37
C TYR A 237 -16.80 4.46 -1.81
N LEU A 238 -18.06 4.54 -1.37
CA LEU A 238 -18.57 5.69 -0.63
C LEU A 238 -17.79 5.90 0.67
N ALA A 239 -17.61 4.85 1.48
CA ALA A 239 -16.88 4.92 2.73
C ALA A 239 -15.40 5.30 2.53
N LEU A 240 -14.73 4.73 1.51
CA LEU A 240 -13.37 5.10 1.13
C LEU A 240 -13.30 6.56 0.67
N ALA A 241 -14.26 7.04 -0.12
CA ALA A 241 -14.31 8.43 -0.56
C ALA A 241 -14.51 9.38 0.63
N VAL A 242 -15.44 9.06 1.55
CA VAL A 242 -15.64 9.82 2.80
C VAL A 242 -14.35 9.83 3.62
N PHE A 243 -13.69 8.68 3.78
CA PHE A 243 -12.45 8.58 4.52
C PHE A 243 -11.33 9.44 3.91
N VAL A 244 -11.11 9.37 2.60
CA VAL A 244 -10.10 10.18 1.90
C VAL A 244 -10.43 11.68 2.02
N VAL A 245 -11.67 12.09 1.78
CA VAL A 245 -12.04 13.51 1.81
C VAL A 245 -11.99 14.08 3.22
N VAL A 246 -12.55 13.36 4.20
CA VAL A 246 -12.70 13.87 5.57
C VAL A 246 -11.43 13.63 6.38
N VAL A 247 -10.94 12.39 6.43
CA VAL A 247 -9.81 12.03 7.30
C VAL A 247 -8.49 12.46 6.69
N PHE A 248 -8.18 12.04 5.45
CA PHE A 248 -6.94 12.51 4.81
C PHE A 248 -6.97 14.01 4.55
N GLY A 249 -8.13 14.58 4.18
CA GLY A 249 -8.28 16.03 4.07
C GLY A 249 -7.98 16.77 5.39
N ALA A 250 -8.51 16.30 6.52
CA ALA A 250 -8.22 16.87 7.83
C ALA A 250 -6.73 16.73 8.20
N VAL A 251 -6.13 15.55 7.98
CA VAL A 251 -4.70 15.32 8.24
C VAL A 251 -3.82 16.24 7.38
N ILE A 252 -4.12 16.38 6.09
CA ILE A 252 -3.42 17.28 5.16
C ILE A 252 -3.48 18.72 5.68
N LEU A 253 -4.66 19.17 6.13
CA LEU A 253 -4.85 20.52 6.67
C LEU A 253 -4.06 20.73 7.98
N LEU A 254 -4.18 19.79 8.92
CA LEU A 254 -3.55 19.86 10.24
C LEU A 254 -2.02 19.80 10.16
N ALA A 255 -1.49 18.92 9.32
CA ALA A 255 -0.04 18.77 9.11
C ALA A 255 0.54 19.73 8.07
N ARG A 256 -0.29 20.60 7.47
CA ARG A 256 0.09 21.58 6.45
C ARG A 256 0.85 20.94 5.28
N VAL A 257 0.33 19.81 4.80
CA VAL A 257 0.88 19.10 3.64
C VAL A 257 0.53 19.88 2.37
N PRO A 258 1.45 20.08 1.42
CA PRO A 258 1.15 20.73 0.15
C PRO A 258 0.28 19.81 -0.71
N ALA A 259 -1.05 19.86 -0.51
CA ALA A 259 -2.03 18.92 -1.04
C ALA A 259 -1.86 18.62 -2.53
N ARG A 260 -1.74 19.66 -3.37
CA ARG A 260 -1.56 19.49 -4.81
C ARG A 260 -0.31 18.68 -5.16
N LYS A 261 0.82 19.02 -4.54
CA LYS A 261 2.11 18.35 -4.79
C LYS A 261 2.12 16.94 -4.25
N PHE A 262 1.48 16.74 -3.10
CA PHE A 262 1.27 15.41 -2.55
C PHE A 262 0.45 14.53 -3.50
N PHE A 263 -0.70 14.99 -3.99
CA PHE A 263 -1.51 14.23 -4.96
C PHE A 263 -0.78 14.00 -6.29
N GLU A 264 0.01 14.97 -6.77
CA GLU A 264 0.89 14.80 -7.93
C GLU A 264 1.93 13.68 -7.69
N ALA A 265 2.47 13.56 -6.47
CA ALA A 265 3.46 12.54 -6.11
C ALA A 265 2.85 11.14 -5.92
N VAL A 266 1.68 11.03 -5.27
CA VAL A 266 1.09 9.71 -4.95
C VAL A 266 0.23 9.12 -6.07
N ARG A 267 -0.08 9.87 -7.14
CA ARG A 267 -0.95 9.42 -8.24
C ARG A 267 -0.48 8.10 -8.88
N GLU A 268 0.83 7.96 -9.08
CA GLU A 268 1.41 6.80 -9.75
C GLU A 268 1.42 5.58 -8.82
N PRO A 269 1.98 5.65 -7.59
CA PRO A 269 1.84 4.58 -6.61
C PRO A 269 0.39 4.15 -6.37
N ALA A 270 -0.54 5.10 -6.27
CA ALA A 270 -1.96 4.83 -6.06
C ALA A 270 -2.59 4.09 -7.26
N ALA A 271 -2.27 4.50 -8.50
CA ALA A 271 -2.78 3.84 -9.70
C ALA A 271 -2.26 2.41 -9.85
N ILE A 272 -0.97 2.18 -9.53
CA ILE A 272 -0.38 0.83 -9.51
C ILE A 272 -1.12 -0.03 -8.49
N ALA A 273 -1.21 0.44 -7.24
CA ALA A 273 -1.87 -0.27 -6.14
C ALA A 273 -3.34 -0.59 -6.45
N PHE A 274 -4.06 0.36 -7.04
CA PHE A 274 -5.45 0.17 -7.47
C PHE A 274 -5.59 -0.94 -8.50
N ALA A 275 -4.68 -0.98 -9.47
CA ALA A 275 -4.76 -1.91 -10.58
C ALA A 275 -4.29 -3.33 -10.24
N THR A 276 -3.30 -3.44 -9.37
CA THR A 276 -2.62 -4.70 -9.06
C THR A 276 -3.11 -5.37 -7.79
N THR A 277 -3.98 -4.67 -7.04
CA THR A 277 -4.49 -5.11 -5.72
C THR A 277 -3.36 -5.50 -4.77
N SER A 278 -2.20 -4.85 -4.91
CA SER A 278 -1.00 -5.13 -4.13
C SER A 278 -0.29 -3.85 -3.71
N SER A 279 -0.29 -3.55 -2.42
CA SER A 279 0.46 -2.42 -1.88
C SER A 279 1.95 -2.60 -2.16
N GLU A 280 2.47 -3.83 -2.05
CA GLU A 280 3.87 -4.21 -2.30
C GLU A 280 4.33 -3.76 -3.68
N SER A 281 3.47 -3.91 -4.69
CA SER A 281 3.79 -3.53 -6.07
C SER A 281 4.04 -2.02 -6.26
N ALA A 282 3.47 -1.19 -5.38
CA ALA A 282 3.63 0.26 -5.40
C ALA A 282 4.75 0.76 -4.47
N LEU A 283 5.31 -0.10 -3.61
CA LEU A 283 6.23 0.28 -2.53
C LEU A 283 7.47 1.03 -3.06
N PRO A 284 8.20 0.54 -4.07
CA PRO A 284 9.38 1.25 -4.56
C PRO A 284 9.07 2.65 -5.08
N LYS A 285 7.94 2.80 -5.80
CA LYS A 285 7.49 4.11 -6.30
C LYS A 285 6.95 5.02 -5.21
N ALA A 286 6.29 4.48 -4.19
CA ALA A 286 5.88 5.25 -3.03
C ALA A 286 7.10 5.80 -2.27
N MET A 287 8.14 4.99 -2.09
CA MET A 287 9.40 5.42 -1.47
C MET A 287 10.08 6.52 -2.30
N GLU A 288 10.26 6.29 -3.59
CA GLU A 288 10.84 7.26 -4.52
C GLU A 288 10.07 8.60 -4.52
N ALA A 289 8.73 8.53 -4.61
CA ALA A 289 7.87 9.71 -4.63
C ALA A 289 7.95 10.51 -3.33
N MET A 290 8.02 9.86 -2.17
CA MET A 290 8.12 10.56 -0.88
C MET A 290 9.50 11.18 -0.67
N GLU A 291 10.59 10.53 -1.10
CA GLU A 291 11.92 11.13 -1.06
C GLU A 291 12.00 12.37 -1.97
N ARG A 292 11.52 12.24 -3.22
CA ARG A 292 11.42 13.37 -4.16
C ARG A 292 10.53 14.50 -3.65
N LEU A 293 9.48 14.19 -2.90
CA LEU A 293 8.59 15.19 -2.29
C LEU A 293 9.26 15.96 -1.13
N GLY A 294 10.40 15.52 -0.61
CA GLY A 294 11.13 16.19 0.48
C GLY A 294 11.08 15.47 1.81
N VAL A 295 10.75 14.18 1.84
CA VAL A 295 10.85 13.36 3.05
C VAL A 295 12.26 12.74 3.16
N PRO A 296 12.94 12.80 4.31
CA PRO A 296 14.24 12.17 4.49
C PRO A 296 14.20 10.64 4.27
N PRO A 297 15.23 10.04 3.63
CA PRO A 297 15.29 8.59 3.35
C PRO A 297 15.08 7.71 4.59
N ARG A 298 15.56 8.15 5.76
CA ARG A 298 15.34 7.45 7.04
C ARG A 298 13.88 7.32 7.45
N ILE A 299 13.07 8.35 7.15
CA ILE A 299 11.64 8.37 7.47
C ILE A 299 10.91 7.54 6.41
N VAL A 300 11.26 7.71 5.14
CA VAL A 300 10.68 6.92 4.04
C VAL A 300 10.91 5.42 4.24
N GLY A 301 12.17 5.01 4.40
CA GLY A 301 12.57 3.62 4.56
C GLY A 301 12.01 2.95 5.81
N PHE A 302 11.63 3.72 6.83
CA PHE A 302 11.03 3.16 8.03
C PHE A 302 9.49 3.20 8.00
N VAL A 303 8.89 4.37 7.76
CA VAL A 303 7.46 4.60 7.92
C VAL A 303 6.64 3.91 6.83
N ILE A 304 7.08 3.95 5.56
CA ILE A 304 6.31 3.31 4.48
C ILE A 304 6.29 1.78 4.67
N PRO A 305 7.44 1.09 4.81
CA PRO A 305 7.42 -0.37 5.00
C PRO A 305 6.70 -0.82 6.27
N THR A 306 6.82 -0.07 7.36
CA THR A 306 6.07 -0.38 8.61
C THR A 306 4.57 -0.18 8.42
N GLY A 307 4.16 0.87 7.70
CA GLY A 307 2.75 1.15 7.41
C GLY A 307 2.07 0.03 6.61
N TYR A 308 2.82 -0.75 5.82
CA TYR A 308 2.26 -1.88 5.08
C TYR A 308 1.76 -3.02 5.98
N SER A 309 2.25 -3.08 7.21
CA SER A 309 1.83 -4.10 8.18
C SER A 309 0.87 -3.54 9.24
N PHE A 310 0.94 -2.23 9.51
CA PHE A 310 0.25 -1.62 10.65
C PHE A 310 -0.76 -0.53 10.28
N ASN A 311 -0.69 0.03 9.07
CA ASN A 311 -1.54 1.13 8.60
C ASN A 311 -2.32 0.74 7.34
N LEU A 312 -3.19 -0.25 7.52
CA LEU A 312 -4.03 -0.79 6.47
C LEU A 312 -5.43 -0.14 6.52
N ASP A 313 -5.48 1.19 6.44
CA ASP A 313 -6.70 2.00 6.59
C ASP A 313 -7.92 1.49 5.80
N GLY A 314 -7.74 1.30 4.49
CA GLY A 314 -8.77 0.78 3.60
C GLY A 314 -9.14 -0.67 3.92
N THR A 315 -8.18 -1.49 4.35
CA THR A 315 -8.45 -2.87 4.78
C THR A 315 -9.24 -2.89 6.08
N THR A 316 -8.89 -2.06 7.07
CA THR A 316 -9.61 -1.96 8.35
C THR A 316 -11.04 -1.49 8.14
N LEU A 317 -11.23 -0.45 7.31
CA LEU A 317 -12.55 0.03 6.90
C LEU A 317 -13.37 -1.10 6.24
N TYR A 318 -12.76 -1.83 5.32
CA TYR A 318 -13.38 -2.97 4.67
C TYR A 318 -13.75 -4.08 5.65
N LEU A 319 -12.86 -4.45 6.57
CA LEU A 319 -13.10 -5.51 7.53
C LEU A 319 -14.31 -5.17 8.41
N ALA A 320 -14.45 -3.91 8.80
CA ALA A 320 -15.63 -3.43 9.52
C ALA A 320 -16.91 -3.61 8.68
N MET A 321 -16.90 -3.14 7.44
CA MET A 321 -18.04 -3.25 6.54
C MET A 321 -18.41 -4.70 6.20
N ALA A 322 -17.42 -5.49 5.83
CA ALA A 322 -17.57 -6.90 5.46
C ALA A 322 -18.14 -7.71 6.63
N SER A 323 -17.65 -7.48 7.85
CA SER A 323 -18.12 -8.24 9.01
C SER A 323 -19.58 -7.93 9.33
N VAL A 324 -19.97 -6.65 9.30
CA VAL A 324 -21.36 -6.24 9.54
C VAL A 324 -22.28 -6.62 8.37
N PHE A 325 -21.79 -6.59 7.13
CA PHE A 325 -22.51 -7.11 5.98
C PHE A 325 -22.89 -8.59 6.17
N VAL A 326 -21.94 -9.43 6.60
CA VAL A 326 -22.22 -10.85 6.86
C VAL A 326 -23.19 -11.00 8.02
N ALA A 327 -23.06 -10.22 9.09
CA ALA A 327 -24.02 -10.23 10.20
C ALA A 327 -25.44 -9.86 9.72
N GLN A 328 -25.60 -8.81 8.90
CA GLN A 328 -26.88 -8.41 8.33
C GLN A 328 -27.48 -9.49 7.42
N ALA A 329 -26.67 -10.15 6.59
CA ALA A 329 -27.14 -11.24 5.73
C ALA A 329 -27.55 -12.48 6.55
N ALA A 330 -26.89 -12.72 7.68
CA ALA A 330 -27.19 -13.82 8.58
C ALA A 330 -28.57 -13.66 9.27
N GLU A 331 -29.02 -12.42 9.51
CA GLU A 331 -30.35 -12.15 10.06
C GLU A 331 -31.46 -12.69 9.15
N GLY A 332 -31.28 -12.60 7.83
CA GLY A 332 -32.19 -13.20 6.84
C GLY A 332 -32.23 -14.73 6.89
N SER A 333 -31.27 -15.36 7.57
CA SER A 333 -31.17 -16.81 7.79
C SER A 333 -31.60 -17.23 9.21
N GLY A 334 -32.22 -16.33 9.98
CA GLY A 334 -32.74 -16.61 11.33
C GLY A 334 -31.73 -16.38 12.47
N VAL A 335 -30.56 -15.80 12.19
CA VAL A 335 -29.61 -15.41 13.25
C VAL A 335 -30.13 -14.15 13.97
N PRO A 336 -30.05 -14.06 15.31
CA PRO A 336 -30.47 -12.87 16.04
C PRO A 336 -29.74 -11.60 15.59
N HIS A 337 -30.44 -10.47 15.62
CA HIS A 337 -29.87 -9.17 15.26
C HIS A 337 -28.63 -8.85 16.10
N MET A 338 -27.54 -8.48 15.43
CA MET A 338 -26.30 -8.11 16.11
C MET A 338 -26.38 -6.65 16.58
N GLY A 339 -26.61 -6.48 17.88
CA GLY A 339 -26.70 -5.16 18.50
C GLY A 339 -25.40 -4.36 18.36
N PHE A 340 -25.52 -3.03 18.41
CA PHE A 340 -24.40 -2.11 18.21
C PHE A 340 -23.20 -2.38 19.15
N GLY A 341 -23.45 -2.75 20.41
CA GLY A 341 -22.39 -3.10 21.35
C GLY A 341 -21.55 -4.29 20.91
N GLN A 342 -22.18 -5.34 20.35
CA GLN A 342 -21.45 -6.50 19.80
C GLN A 342 -20.66 -6.12 18.56
N GLN A 343 -21.22 -5.25 17.70
CA GLN A 343 -20.48 -4.73 16.54
C GLN A 343 -19.23 -3.98 16.99
N VAL A 344 -19.31 -3.12 18.02
CA VAL A 344 -18.15 -2.40 18.58
C VAL A 344 -17.11 -3.37 19.16
N VAL A 345 -17.52 -4.43 19.85
CA VAL A 345 -16.55 -5.44 20.36
C VAL A 345 -15.86 -6.17 19.20
N MET A 346 -16.61 -6.55 18.17
CA MET A 346 -16.06 -7.15 16.95
C MET A 346 -15.09 -6.20 16.24
N MET A 347 -15.42 -4.91 16.18
CA MET A 347 -14.57 -3.87 15.64
C MET A 347 -13.24 -3.78 16.39
N LEU A 348 -13.27 -3.80 17.73
CA LEU A 348 -12.04 -3.82 18.55
C LEU A 348 -11.23 -5.10 18.34
N THR A 349 -11.88 -6.25 18.14
CA THR A 349 -11.18 -7.49 17.78
C THR A 349 -10.48 -7.36 16.43
N LEU A 350 -11.17 -6.84 15.40
CA LEU A 350 -10.59 -6.63 14.07
C LEU A 350 -9.41 -5.66 14.09
N MET A 351 -9.51 -4.59 14.89
CA MET A 351 -8.43 -3.62 15.07
C MET A 351 -7.16 -4.28 15.63
N LEU A 352 -7.31 -5.29 16.48
CA LEU A 352 -6.19 -6.03 17.06
C LEU A 352 -5.65 -7.12 16.11
N THR A 353 -6.55 -7.86 15.45
CA THR A 353 -6.19 -9.02 14.62
C THR A 353 -5.76 -8.65 13.20
N SER A 354 -6.05 -7.44 12.73
CA SER A 354 -5.64 -6.97 11.40
C SER A 354 -4.21 -6.45 11.31
N LYS A 355 -3.54 -6.24 12.45
CA LYS A 355 -2.19 -5.69 12.51
C LYS A 355 -1.13 -6.76 12.47
N GLY A 356 -0.04 -6.49 11.75
CA GLY A 356 1.11 -7.38 11.68
C GLY A 356 0.88 -8.65 10.89
N VAL A 357 -0.23 -8.76 10.15
CA VAL A 357 -0.47 -9.82 9.18
C VAL A 357 0.09 -9.37 7.83
N ALA A 358 1.39 -9.58 7.65
CA ALA A 358 2.10 -9.31 6.39
C ALA A 358 2.36 -10.62 5.62
N GLY A 359 2.47 -10.54 4.28
CA GLY A 359 2.95 -11.65 3.45
C GLY A 359 2.01 -12.84 3.22
N VAL A 360 0.77 -12.81 3.74
CA VAL A 360 -0.25 -13.86 3.49
C VAL A 360 -1.18 -13.42 2.36
N PRO A 361 -1.28 -14.18 1.24
CA PRO A 361 -2.25 -13.89 0.19
C PRO A 361 -3.67 -13.83 0.76
N ARG A 362 -4.43 -12.80 0.38
CA ARG A 362 -5.83 -12.60 0.84
C ARG A 362 -5.96 -12.57 2.38
N SER A 363 -4.97 -12.02 3.08
CA SER A 363 -4.95 -11.89 4.54
C SER A 363 -6.23 -11.29 5.12
N ALA A 364 -6.82 -10.30 4.45
CA ALA A 364 -8.07 -9.67 4.86
C ALA A 364 -9.24 -10.68 5.00
N LEU A 365 -9.38 -11.63 4.07
CA LEU A 365 -10.44 -12.64 4.13
C LEU A 365 -10.19 -13.69 5.22
N VAL A 366 -8.92 -14.00 5.51
CA VAL A 366 -8.54 -14.87 6.63
C VAL A 366 -8.91 -14.22 7.96
N ILE A 367 -8.55 -12.94 8.15
CA ILE A 367 -8.87 -12.16 9.35
C ILE A 367 -10.39 -12.03 9.51
N LEU A 368 -11.10 -11.74 8.42
CA LEU A 368 -12.55 -11.66 8.39
C LEU A 368 -13.18 -12.98 8.84
N LEU A 369 -12.76 -14.10 8.25
CA LEU A 369 -13.29 -15.42 8.57
C LEU A 369 -13.08 -15.79 10.04
N ALA A 370 -11.86 -15.58 10.56
CA ALA A 370 -11.52 -15.84 11.94
C ALA A 370 -12.38 -15.02 12.91
N THR A 371 -12.57 -13.75 12.60
CA THR A 371 -13.41 -12.85 13.40
C THR A 371 -14.86 -13.31 13.36
N LEU A 372 -15.41 -13.57 12.18
CA LEU A 372 -16.80 -14.03 12.05
C LEU A 372 -17.04 -15.34 12.80
N GLY A 373 -16.09 -16.27 12.81
CA GLY A 373 -16.17 -17.51 13.59
C GLY A 373 -16.23 -17.29 15.11
N THR A 374 -15.79 -16.13 15.60
CA THR A 374 -15.87 -15.77 17.03
C THR A 374 -17.22 -15.16 17.40
N PHE A 375 -17.85 -14.43 16.47
CA PHE A 375 -19.04 -13.61 16.74
C PHE A 375 -20.35 -14.14 16.13
N LEU A 376 -20.27 -15.06 15.17
CA LEU A 376 -21.43 -15.63 14.49
C LEU A 376 -21.48 -17.17 14.64
N PRO A 377 -22.66 -17.78 14.50
CA PRO A 377 -22.80 -19.24 14.57
C PRO A 377 -21.90 -19.98 13.58
N ASN A 378 -21.43 -21.16 14.00
CA ASN A 378 -20.63 -22.07 13.21
C ASN A 378 -21.35 -22.34 11.87
N ASN A 379 -20.69 -21.99 10.75
CA ASN A 379 -21.13 -22.04 9.33
C ASN A 379 -21.53 -20.71 8.69
N ILE A 380 -21.91 -19.68 9.44
CA ILE A 380 -22.30 -18.39 8.83
C ILE A 380 -21.09 -17.64 8.28
N GLY A 381 -19.99 -17.57 9.03
CA GLY A 381 -18.75 -16.92 8.61
C GLY A 381 -18.24 -17.39 7.24
N PRO A 382 -18.04 -18.71 7.04
CA PRO A 382 -17.66 -19.29 5.75
C PRO A 382 -18.59 -18.90 4.59
N LEU A 383 -19.92 -18.93 4.79
CA LEU A 383 -20.90 -18.59 3.76
C LEU A 383 -20.83 -17.10 3.40
N GLY A 384 -20.71 -16.23 4.40
CA GLY A 384 -20.57 -14.79 4.19
C GLY A 384 -19.28 -14.43 3.45
N VAL A 385 -18.16 -15.05 3.83
CA VAL A 385 -16.87 -14.89 3.15
C VAL A 385 -16.95 -15.38 1.71
N ALA A 386 -17.66 -16.48 1.43
CA ALA A 386 -17.88 -16.97 0.07
C ALA A 386 -18.62 -15.95 -0.81
N VAL A 387 -19.65 -15.30 -0.26
CA VAL A 387 -20.40 -14.24 -0.96
C VAL A 387 -19.50 -13.05 -1.27
N ILE A 388 -18.68 -12.61 -0.30
CA ILE A 388 -17.76 -11.48 -0.50
C ILE A 388 -16.63 -11.86 -1.47
N PHE A 389 -16.15 -13.10 -1.46
CA PHE A 389 -15.06 -13.57 -2.32
C PHE A 389 -15.31 -13.26 -3.80
N GLY A 390 -16.56 -13.37 -4.25
CA GLY A 390 -16.94 -13.04 -5.64
C GLY A 390 -16.81 -11.56 -6.01
N VAL A 391 -16.65 -10.65 -5.05
CA VAL A 391 -16.46 -9.21 -5.29
C VAL A 391 -15.22 -8.64 -4.65
N ASP A 392 -14.48 -9.46 -3.91
CA ASP A 392 -13.36 -9.02 -3.08
C ASP A 392 -12.27 -8.34 -3.90
N GLU A 393 -12.02 -8.81 -5.12
CA GLU A 393 -11.04 -8.21 -6.04
C GLU A 393 -11.41 -6.74 -6.35
N LEU A 394 -12.66 -6.46 -6.72
CA LEU A 394 -13.12 -5.10 -7.03
C LEU A 394 -13.07 -4.17 -5.80
N MET A 395 -13.32 -4.75 -4.63
CA MET A 395 -13.19 -4.05 -3.35
C MET A 395 -11.72 -3.80 -3.01
N ASP A 396 -10.81 -4.74 -3.31
CA ASP A 396 -9.38 -4.65 -3.02
C ASP A 396 -8.67 -3.53 -3.74
N MET A 397 -9.08 -3.25 -4.98
CA MET A 397 -8.56 -2.14 -5.76
C MET A 397 -8.63 -0.81 -4.98
N GLY A 398 -9.81 -0.47 -4.45
CA GLY A 398 -10.01 0.72 -3.64
C GLY A 398 -9.24 0.67 -2.32
N ARG A 399 -9.27 -0.47 -1.62
CA ARG A 399 -8.62 -0.66 -0.31
C ARG A 399 -7.12 -0.45 -0.40
N THR A 400 -6.50 -1.14 -1.35
CA THR A 400 -5.05 -1.11 -1.57
C THR A 400 -4.59 0.29 -1.98
N CYS A 401 -5.34 0.95 -2.85
CA CYS A 401 -5.09 2.35 -3.23
C CYS A 401 -5.08 3.28 -2.01
N VAL A 402 -6.12 3.22 -1.17
CA VAL A 402 -6.21 4.05 0.04
C VAL A 402 -5.10 3.73 1.04
N ASN A 403 -4.73 2.47 1.22
CA ASN A 403 -3.61 2.07 2.08
C ASN A 403 -2.29 2.71 1.63
N VAL A 404 -1.97 2.67 0.33
CA VAL A 404 -0.74 3.25 -0.20
C VAL A 404 -0.72 4.77 -0.04
N VAL A 405 -1.84 5.44 -0.33
CA VAL A 405 -1.98 6.89 -0.12
C VAL A 405 -1.84 7.25 1.37
N GLY A 406 -2.47 6.49 2.26
CA GLY A 406 -2.40 6.67 3.70
C GLY A 406 -0.98 6.52 4.24
N ASN A 407 -0.23 5.53 3.75
CA ASN A 407 1.18 5.33 4.10
C ASN A 407 2.07 6.47 3.63
N CYS A 408 1.85 6.97 2.41
CA CYS A 408 2.54 8.17 1.91
C CYS A 408 2.24 9.39 2.78
N LEU A 409 0.96 9.60 3.13
CA LEU A 409 0.54 10.72 3.97
C LEU A 409 1.15 10.64 5.37
N ALA A 410 1.12 9.45 6.00
CA ALA A 410 1.73 9.20 7.29
C ALA A 410 3.23 9.55 7.29
N THR A 411 3.94 9.17 6.24
CA THR A 411 5.36 9.46 6.05
C THR A 411 5.63 10.97 6.02
N VAL A 412 4.80 11.76 5.33
CA VAL A 412 4.90 13.23 5.35
C VAL A 412 4.58 13.81 6.73
N VAL A 413 3.53 13.30 7.40
CA VAL A 413 3.11 13.76 8.74
C VAL A 413 4.21 13.51 9.77
N VAL A 414 4.82 12.32 9.78
CA VAL A 414 5.94 12.00 10.67
C VAL A 414 7.13 12.91 10.38
N ALA A 415 7.44 13.17 9.11
CA ALA A 415 8.51 14.12 8.74
C ALA A 415 8.24 15.54 9.23
N ARG A 416 7.00 16.00 9.16
CA ARG A 416 6.56 17.28 9.74
C ARG A 416 6.71 17.30 11.26
N TRP A 417 6.31 16.23 11.95
CA TRP A 417 6.44 16.12 13.41
C TRP A 417 7.88 15.99 13.90
N GLU A 418 8.81 15.55 13.05
CA GLU A 418 10.25 15.58 13.32
C GLU A 418 10.89 16.92 12.93
N GLY A 419 10.18 17.78 12.19
CA GLY A 419 10.72 19.06 11.70
C GLY A 419 11.71 18.90 10.53
N GLU A 420 11.64 17.78 9.80
CA GLU A 420 12.63 17.41 8.77
C GLU A 420 12.04 17.38 7.35
N PHE A 421 10.77 17.74 7.18
CA PHE A 421 10.16 17.83 5.85
C PHE A 421 10.65 19.06 5.08
N ASP A 422 11.18 18.86 3.87
CA ASP A 422 11.68 19.95 3.02
C ASP A 422 10.57 20.59 2.17
N ASP A 423 10.04 21.71 2.66
CA ASP A 423 9.07 22.53 1.94
C ASP A 423 9.58 23.09 0.60
N ARG A 424 10.89 23.31 0.45
CA ARG A 424 11.46 23.85 -0.80
C ARG A 424 11.40 22.78 -1.87
N ARG A 425 11.84 21.56 -1.55
CA ARG A 425 11.75 20.41 -2.45
C ARG A 425 10.32 20.08 -2.81
N ALA A 426 9.41 20.10 -1.82
CA ALA A 426 7.99 19.85 -2.06
C ALA A 426 7.36 20.85 -3.05
N ARG A 427 7.74 22.13 -3.00
CA ARG A 427 7.27 23.15 -3.95
C ARG A 427 7.83 22.94 -5.36
N ALA A 428 9.08 22.48 -5.45
CA ALA A 428 9.77 22.21 -6.71
C ALA A 428 9.31 20.90 -7.37
N PHE A 429 8.62 20.01 -6.65
CA PHE A 429 8.17 18.71 -7.16
C PHE A 429 7.43 18.81 -8.51
N GLY A 430 7.84 18.01 -9.49
CA GLY A 430 7.31 17.96 -10.85
C GLY A 430 7.66 19.19 -11.71
N THR A 431 8.60 20.03 -11.27
CA THR A 431 9.05 21.22 -12.02
C THR A 431 10.48 21.08 -12.52
N PRO A 432 10.94 21.88 -13.50
CA PRO A 432 12.33 21.89 -13.91
C PRO A 432 13.33 22.21 -12.79
N GLU A 433 12.89 22.87 -11.72
CA GLU A 433 13.71 23.19 -10.55
C GLU A 433 14.05 21.93 -9.73
N GLU A 434 13.20 20.89 -9.76
CA GLU A 434 13.46 19.59 -9.11
C GLU A 434 14.73 18.95 -9.69
N VAL A 435 14.83 18.87 -11.02
CA VAL A 435 15.99 18.30 -11.73
C VAL A 435 17.28 19.02 -11.34
N ALA A 436 17.21 20.34 -11.14
CA ALA A 436 18.37 21.13 -10.75
C ALA A 436 18.78 20.91 -9.29
N LEU A 437 17.83 20.59 -8.39
CA LEU A 437 18.10 20.23 -7.00
C LEU A 437 18.69 18.81 -6.93
N ASP A 438 18.08 17.84 -7.60
CA ASP A 438 18.52 16.43 -7.59
C ASP A 438 19.96 16.27 -8.13
N LEU A 439 20.30 16.98 -9.20
CA LEU A 439 21.66 16.97 -9.75
C LEU A 439 22.69 17.62 -8.80
N LYS A 440 22.29 18.63 -8.01
CA LYS A 440 23.17 19.27 -7.03
C LYS A 440 23.42 18.37 -5.83
N GLU A 441 22.44 17.56 -5.45
CA GLU A 441 22.53 16.63 -4.32
C GLU A 441 23.19 15.29 -4.66
N GLY A 442 23.51 15.05 -5.94
CA GLY A 442 24.17 13.82 -6.38
C GLY A 442 23.21 12.63 -6.48
N GLU A 443 21.94 12.90 -6.78
CA GLU A 443 20.88 11.90 -6.92
C GLU A 443 20.48 11.73 -8.40
N PRO A 444 21.30 11.06 -9.23
CA PRO A 444 21.08 10.98 -10.67
C PRO A 444 19.79 10.21 -11.05
N ALA A 445 19.38 9.25 -10.22
CA ALA A 445 18.14 8.50 -10.43
C ALA A 445 16.91 9.40 -10.38
N PHE A 446 16.84 10.32 -9.41
CA PHE A 446 15.73 11.27 -9.26
C PHE A 446 15.74 12.33 -10.37
N ALA A 447 16.92 12.84 -10.72
CA ALA A 447 17.05 13.80 -11.83
C ALA A 447 16.51 13.24 -13.15
N GLU A 448 16.69 11.94 -13.40
CA GLU A 448 16.15 11.29 -14.58
C GLU A 448 14.64 11.04 -14.48
N ALA A 449 14.13 10.58 -13.33
CA ALA A 449 12.69 10.42 -13.10
C ALA A 449 11.93 11.75 -13.31
N ALA A 450 12.46 12.85 -12.76
CA ALA A 450 11.90 14.18 -12.95
C ALA A 450 11.95 14.65 -14.42
N ARG A 451 13.02 14.33 -15.18
CA ARG A 451 13.07 14.55 -16.64
C ARG A 451 12.03 13.71 -17.40
N LEU A 452 11.71 12.54 -16.87
CA LEU A 452 10.67 11.67 -17.40
C LEU A 452 9.26 12.12 -16.96
N GLY A 453 9.11 13.21 -16.22
CA GLY A 453 7.79 13.76 -15.88
C GLY A 453 6.90 12.81 -15.09
N ASP A 454 7.52 11.86 -14.39
CA ASP A 454 6.88 10.90 -13.52
C ASP A 454 6.56 11.55 -12.17
#